data_AF-A0A7R9WQ04-F1
#
_entry.id   AF-A0A7R9WQ04-F1
#
_cell.length_a   1.000
_cell.length_b   1.000
_cell.length_c   1.000
_cell.angle_alpha   90.00
_cell.angle_beta   90.00
_cell.angle_gamma   90.00
#
_symmetry.space_group_name_H-M   'P 1'
#
loop_
_entity.id
_entity.type
_entity.pdbx_description
1 polymer ?
#
loop_
_entity_poly.entity_id
_entity_poly.type
_entity_poly.pdbx_seq_one_letter_code
_entity_poly.pdbx_strand_id
1 'polypeptide(L)'
;REFDASLEDGKTQHANKTDTGPDGEPDFDNDSKMCPPCSKEQCSSDLNRCPASEHVFVCTEGSNTGGCSGHPWPTDQGNCNACCEMTECYKWKDEEAGKVGLDFDLSHCPPCEKSICYGNLNQCPIHDAPFLCMEGTSIGGCSSVPWDVTSVGADCASCCQVTIDC
;
A
#
# COMPACT_ATOMS: atom_id res chain seq x y z
N ARG A 1 -50.68 -32.08 -51.37
CA ARG A 1 -49.60 -31.19 -51.87
C ARG A 1 -49.48 -30.01 -50.89
N GLU A 2 -49.01 -30.17 -49.66
CA GLU A 2 -47.85 -30.96 -49.20
C GLU A 2 -46.59 -30.60 -49.99
N PHE A 3 -45.60 -30.00 -49.33
CA PHE A 3 -44.59 -30.73 -48.54
C PHE A 3 -44.09 -29.87 -47.36
N ASP A 4 -43.42 -30.52 -46.40
CA ASP A 4 -43.03 -30.00 -45.08
C ASP A 4 -41.49 -29.84 -44.96
N ALA A 5 -40.99 -29.57 -43.74
CA ALA A 5 -39.59 -29.43 -43.29
C ALA A 5 -38.86 -28.11 -43.64
N SER A 6 -37.90 -27.57 -42.86
CA SER A 6 -37.48 -27.60 -41.44
C SER A 6 -35.95 -27.42 -41.35
N LEU A 7 -35.52 -26.60 -40.37
CA LEU A 7 -34.30 -26.75 -39.55
C LEU A 7 -32.92 -26.15 -39.98
N GLU A 8 -32.52 -25.16 -39.16
CA GLU A 8 -31.21 -24.92 -38.50
C GLU A 8 -29.99 -24.20 -39.12
N ASP A 9 -29.30 -23.53 -38.17
CA ASP A 9 -28.17 -22.61 -38.22
C ASP A 9 -26.83 -23.36 -38.12
N GLY A 10 -25.71 -22.78 -38.55
CA GLY A 10 -24.42 -23.49 -38.49
C GLY A 10 -23.19 -22.69 -38.96
N LYS A 11 -22.37 -22.26 -38.01
CA LYS A 11 -21.22 -21.35 -38.22
C LYS A 11 -19.88 -22.09 -38.42
N THR A 12 -19.01 -21.47 -39.23
CA THR A 12 -17.52 -21.46 -39.12
C THR A 12 -16.72 -22.77 -39.31
N GLN A 13 -15.94 -22.78 -40.40
CA GLN A 13 -14.70 -23.56 -40.61
C GLN A 13 -13.49 -22.74 -40.10
N HIS A 14 -12.30 -23.22 -39.73
CA HIS A 14 -11.60 -24.53 -39.65
C HIS A 14 -10.80 -24.54 -38.30
N ALA A 15 -10.21 -25.60 -37.71
CA ALA A 15 -9.28 -26.66 -38.15
C ALA A 15 -7.91 -26.11 -38.67
N ASN A 16 -6.72 -26.60 -38.31
CA ASN A 16 -6.27 -27.63 -37.35
C ASN A 16 -4.75 -27.47 -37.11
N LYS A 17 -4.20 -28.17 -36.12
CA LYS A 17 -2.99 -29.03 -36.21
C LYS A 17 -1.96 -28.93 -35.06
N THR A 18 -1.94 -30.03 -34.34
CA THR A 18 -1.13 -30.50 -33.21
C THR A 18 0.35 -30.80 -33.53
N ASP A 19 1.13 -30.88 -32.43
CA ASP A 19 2.30 -31.76 -32.17
C ASP A 19 3.66 -31.33 -32.76
N THR A 20 4.83 -31.50 -32.13
CA THR A 20 5.31 -32.46 -31.09
C THR A 20 6.44 -31.82 -30.23
N GLY A 21 6.68 -32.31 -29.01
CA GLY A 21 7.78 -31.87 -28.11
C GLY A 21 9.21 -32.13 -28.65
N PRO A 22 10.26 -31.69 -27.93
CA PRO A 22 10.43 -32.05 -26.51
C PRO A 22 10.34 -30.87 -25.54
N ASP A 23 9.95 -31.18 -24.30
CA ASP A 23 10.19 -30.38 -23.10
C ASP A 23 11.71 -30.35 -22.78
N GLY A 24 12.47 -29.69 -23.66
CA GLY A 24 13.55 -28.87 -23.16
C GLY A 24 12.88 -27.68 -22.51
N GLU A 25 12.77 -27.71 -21.18
CA GLU A 25 12.51 -26.51 -20.40
C GLU A 25 13.45 -25.43 -20.97
N PRO A 26 12.93 -24.26 -21.41
CA PRO A 26 13.79 -23.10 -21.42
C PRO A 26 14.17 -22.93 -19.96
N ASP A 27 15.41 -23.32 -19.65
CA ASP A 27 16.11 -22.87 -18.46
C ASP A 27 16.17 -21.36 -18.61
N PHE A 28 15.09 -20.71 -18.14
CA PHE A 28 15.11 -19.35 -17.73
C PHE A 28 16.02 -19.34 -16.50
N ASP A 29 17.31 -19.38 -16.80
CA ASP A 29 18.42 -18.80 -16.06
C ASP A 29 18.02 -17.34 -15.86
N ASN A 30 17.12 -17.15 -14.90
CA ASN A 30 16.39 -15.93 -14.69
C ASN A 30 17.27 -15.03 -13.82
N ASP A 31 18.46 -14.72 -14.35
CA ASP A 31 19.32 -13.61 -13.95
C ASP A 31 18.64 -12.27 -14.34
N SER A 32 17.31 -12.18 -14.21
CA SER A 32 16.64 -10.95 -13.83
C SER A 32 17.17 -10.61 -12.45
N LYS A 33 18.31 -9.92 -12.42
CA LYS A 33 19.04 -9.51 -11.22
C LYS A 33 18.05 -8.93 -10.24
N MET A 34 17.70 -9.72 -9.24
CA MET A 34 16.73 -9.33 -8.21
C MET A 34 17.30 -8.09 -7.56
N CYS A 35 16.57 -6.97 -7.68
CA CYS A 35 17.00 -5.72 -7.09
C CYS A 35 17.23 -5.97 -5.59
N PRO A 36 18.43 -5.72 -5.03
CA PRO A 36 18.67 -5.92 -3.61
C PRO A 36 17.72 -5.04 -2.79
N PRO A 37 17.42 -5.39 -1.53
CA PRO A 37 16.65 -4.48 -0.66
C PRO A 37 17.36 -3.12 -0.58
N CYS A 38 16.59 -2.04 -0.65
CA CYS A 38 17.10 -0.68 -0.53
C CYS A 38 17.87 -0.50 0.78
N SER A 39 18.93 0.30 0.78
CA SER A 39 19.63 0.71 2.00
C SER A 39 18.80 1.73 2.80
N LYS A 40 19.08 1.89 4.10
CA LYS A 40 18.36 2.85 4.95
C LYS A 40 18.40 4.28 4.37
N GLU A 41 19.54 4.68 3.81
CA GLU A 41 19.70 5.98 3.15
C GLU A 41 18.80 6.12 1.91
N GLN A 42 18.66 5.07 1.10
CA GLN A 42 17.77 5.06 -0.06
C GLN A 42 16.29 5.09 0.35
N CYS A 43 15.92 4.37 1.42
CA CYS A 43 14.57 4.40 2.00
C CYS A 43 14.20 5.77 2.61
N SER A 44 15.17 6.54 3.11
CA SER A 44 14.96 7.88 3.67
C SER A 44 15.21 9.02 2.67
N SER A 45 15.55 8.70 1.41
CA SER A 45 15.83 9.67 0.35
C SER A 45 14.56 10.05 -0.43
N ASP A 46 14.63 11.15 -1.19
CA ASP A 46 13.67 11.53 -2.24
C ASP A 46 13.37 10.46 -3.30
N LEU A 47 14.16 9.37 -3.33
CA LEU A 47 13.90 8.17 -4.12
C LEU A 47 12.67 7.37 -3.62
N ASN A 48 12.31 7.50 -2.33
CA ASN A 48 11.12 6.93 -1.72
C ASN A 48 9.86 7.76 -2.04
N ARG A 49 9.55 7.92 -3.33
CA ARG A 49 8.29 8.52 -3.83
C ARG A 49 7.27 7.47 -4.27
N CYS A 50 7.64 6.20 -4.15
CA CYS A 50 6.85 5.09 -4.64
C CYS A 50 5.75 4.70 -3.64
N PRO A 51 4.59 4.22 -4.13
CA PRO A 51 3.49 3.82 -3.25
C PRO A 51 3.92 2.69 -2.31
N ALA A 52 3.39 2.70 -1.09
CA ALA A 52 3.74 1.73 -0.06
C ALA A 52 3.02 0.39 -0.29
N SER A 53 3.52 -0.43 -1.21
CA SER A 53 2.96 -1.75 -1.55
C SER A 53 3.97 -2.87 -1.30
N GLU A 54 3.47 -4.10 -1.10
CA GLU A 54 4.26 -5.25 -0.62
C GLU A 54 5.52 -5.56 -1.45
N HIS A 55 5.50 -5.28 -2.76
CA HIS A 55 6.65 -5.42 -3.65
C HIS A 55 6.73 -4.22 -4.60
N VAL A 56 7.64 -3.28 -4.30
CA VAL A 56 7.88 -2.11 -5.15
C VAL A 56 9.38 -1.89 -5.31
N PHE A 57 9.79 -1.76 -6.57
CA PHE A 57 11.18 -1.63 -6.98
C PHE A 57 11.45 -0.21 -7.44
N VAL A 58 12.40 0.46 -6.78
CA VAL A 58 12.86 1.80 -7.11
C VAL A 58 14.06 1.70 -8.03
N CYS A 59 14.07 2.52 -9.09
CA CYS A 59 15.29 2.74 -9.85
C CYS A 59 16.19 3.75 -9.12
N THR A 60 17.41 3.35 -8.78
CA THR A 60 18.37 4.19 -8.04
C THR A 60 19.44 4.83 -8.94
N GLU A 61 19.63 4.32 -10.16
CA GLU A 61 20.57 4.87 -11.15
C GLU A 61 20.05 4.63 -12.57
N GLY A 62 20.33 5.54 -13.50
CA GLY A 62 19.94 5.45 -14.92
C GLY A 62 18.83 6.43 -15.31
N SER A 63 18.31 6.29 -16.53
CA SER A 63 17.39 7.27 -17.13
C SER A 63 16.06 7.43 -16.39
N ASN A 64 15.62 6.41 -15.65
CA ASN A 64 14.39 6.40 -14.85
C ASN A 64 14.66 6.47 -13.33
N THR A 65 15.78 7.05 -12.90
CA THR A 65 16.10 7.22 -11.47
C THR A 65 14.94 7.89 -10.71
N GLY A 66 14.53 7.31 -9.58
CA GLY A 66 13.33 7.71 -8.81
C GLY A 66 12.00 7.16 -9.36
N GLY A 67 12.04 6.38 -10.45
CA GLY A 67 10.90 5.67 -10.99
C GLY A 67 10.56 4.40 -10.20
N CYS A 68 9.27 4.05 -10.22
CA CYS A 68 8.68 2.94 -9.48
C CYS A 68 8.25 1.83 -10.43
N SER A 69 8.47 0.56 -10.05
CA SER A 69 7.98 -0.61 -10.77
C SER A 69 7.43 -1.66 -9.79
N GLY A 70 6.42 -2.42 -10.19
CA GLY A 70 5.93 -3.59 -9.43
C GLY A 70 6.75 -4.87 -9.67
N HIS A 71 7.78 -4.79 -10.52
CA HIS A 71 8.70 -5.89 -10.85
C HIS A 71 10.15 -5.37 -10.90
N PRO A 72 11.18 -6.21 -10.74
CA PRO A 72 12.58 -5.80 -10.85
C PRO A 72 12.87 -5.04 -12.14
N TRP A 73 13.73 -4.02 -12.06
CA TRP A 73 14.05 -3.20 -13.23
C TRP A 73 15.02 -3.94 -14.17
N PRO A 74 14.79 -3.93 -15.50
CA PRO A 74 15.69 -4.56 -16.46
C PRO A 74 16.98 -3.74 -16.61
N THR A 75 18.05 -4.18 -15.95
CA THR A 75 19.36 -3.48 -15.92
C THR A 75 20.00 -3.32 -17.30
N ASP A 76 19.72 -4.26 -18.20
CA ASP A 76 20.41 -4.41 -19.48
C ASP A 76 19.79 -3.55 -20.60
N GLN A 77 18.70 -2.84 -20.31
CA GLN A 77 18.04 -1.93 -21.27
C GLN A 77 18.46 -0.46 -21.10
N GLY A 78 19.34 -0.12 -20.15
CA GLY A 78 19.80 1.27 -19.90
C GLY A 78 18.73 2.24 -19.36
N ASN A 79 17.49 1.76 -19.22
CA ASN A 79 16.39 2.49 -18.60
C ASN A 79 16.63 2.68 -17.10
N CYS A 80 17.23 1.69 -16.46
CA CYS A 80 17.63 1.72 -15.07
C CYS A 80 18.90 0.87 -14.92
N ASN A 81 20.00 1.42 -14.42
CA ASN A 81 21.29 0.74 -14.31
C ASN A 81 21.45 0.03 -12.96
N ALA A 82 20.81 0.56 -11.92
CA ALA A 82 20.76 -0.02 -10.58
C ALA A 82 19.38 0.23 -9.96
N CYS A 83 18.87 -0.76 -9.24
CA CYS A 83 17.56 -0.72 -8.59
C CYS A 83 17.62 -1.31 -7.19
N CYS A 84 16.61 -1.02 -6.37
CA CYS A 84 16.44 -1.65 -5.07
C CYS A 84 14.96 -1.93 -4.74
N GLU A 85 14.70 -2.94 -3.90
CA GLU A 85 13.36 -3.31 -3.42
C GLU A 85 13.00 -2.59 -2.11
N MET A 86 11.79 -2.05 -2.04
CA MET A 86 11.31 -1.22 -0.93
C MET A 86 10.70 -1.99 0.24
N THR A 87 10.51 -3.30 0.15
CA THR A 87 9.77 -4.11 1.13
C THR A 87 10.36 -4.03 2.55
N GLU A 88 11.68 -3.87 2.68
CA GLU A 88 12.34 -3.67 3.98
C GLU A 88 12.26 -2.22 4.49
N CYS A 89 11.98 -1.22 3.64
CA CYS A 89 11.97 0.19 4.03
C CYS A 89 10.90 0.52 5.08
N TYR A 90 9.79 -0.21 5.11
CA TYR A 90 8.73 0.00 6.11
C TYR A 90 9.19 -0.40 7.51
N LYS A 91 9.97 -1.48 7.64
CA LYS A 91 10.51 -1.96 8.92
C LYS A 91 11.40 -0.91 9.61
N TRP A 92 12.12 -0.10 8.83
CA TRP A 92 12.97 0.96 9.38
C TRP A 92 12.22 2.24 9.76
N LYS A 93 10.98 2.45 9.28
CA LYS A 93 10.12 3.51 9.84
C LYS A 93 9.70 3.17 11.28
N ASP A 94 9.39 1.91 11.56
CA ASP A 94 9.10 1.44 12.92
C ASP A 94 10.32 1.47 13.85
N GLU A 95 11.52 1.10 13.38
CA GLU A 95 12.74 1.18 14.22
C GLU A 95 13.20 2.62 14.53
N GLU A 96 12.97 3.58 13.64
CA GLU A 96 13.22 5.01 13.94
C GLU A 96 12.12 5.58 14.86
N ALA A 97 10.87 5.11 14.74
CA ALA A 97 9.80 5.44 15.69
C ALA A 97 10.07 4.86 17.10
N GLY A 98 10.78 3.73 17.19
CA GLY A 98 11.17 3.09 18.45
C GLY A 98 12.25 3.81 19.27
N LYS A 99 12.85 4.91 18.76
CA LYS A 99 13.94 5.63 19.45
C LYS A 99 13.80 7.15 19.57
N VAL A 100 12.65 7.73 19.25
CA VAL A 100 12.32 9.10 19.69
C VAL A 100 11.59 9.05 21.02
N GLY A 101 12.36 8.97 22.11
CA GLY A 101 11.82 9.22 23.44
C GLY A 101 11.45 10.70 23.59
N LEU A 102 10.19 10.97 23.92
CA LEU A 102 9.70 12.27 24.41
C LEU A 102 9.87 13.47 23.45
N ASP A 103 9.14 13.45 22.33
CA ASP A 103 8.44 14.66 21.87
C ASP A 103 7.16 14.25 21.12
N PHE A 104 6.17 13.75 21.88
CA PHE A 104 4.81 13.66 21.37
C PHE A 104 4.29 15.09 21.28
N ASP A 105 4.13 15.59 20.06
CA ASP A 105 3.37 16.79 19.78
C ASP A 105 1.90 16.54 20.22
N LEU A 106 1.61 16.92 21.47
CA LEU A 106 0.35 16.67 22.18
C LEU A 106 -0.87 17.33 21.50
N SER A 107 -0.67 18.07 20.42
CA SER A 107 -1.70 18.60 19.53
C SER A 107 -2.31 17.55 18.59
N HIS A 108 -1.70 16.36 18.45
CA HIS A 108 -2.15 15.32 17.53
C HIS A 108 -2.67 14.07 18.25
N CYS A 109 -3.95 13.78 18.06
CA CYS A 109 -4.59 12.58 18.61
C CYS A 109 -3.91 11.30 18.06
N PRO A 110 -3.37 10.41 18.90
CA PRO A 110 -2.77 9.15 18.45
C PRO A 110 -3.82 8.20 17.82
N PRO A 111 -3.43 7.20 17.02
CA PRO A 111 -4.37 6.20 16.51
C PRO A 111 -5.15 5.52 17.64
N CYS A 112 -6.45 5.30 17.43
CA CYS A 112 -7.31 4.63 18.41
C CYS A 112 -6.92 3.16 18.62
N GLU A 113 -6.98 2.69 19.87
CA GLU A 113 -6.85 1.27 20.16
C GLU A 113 -8.04 0.47 19.60
N LYS A 114 -7.81 -0.79 19.22
CA LYS A 114 -8.85 -1.69 18.70
C LYS A 114 -10.04 -1.88 19.67
N SER A 115 -9.78 -1.78 20.97
CA SER A 115 -10.78 -1.78 22.05
C SER A 115 -11.75 -0.59 21.98
N ILE A 116 -11.26 0.59 21.58
CA ILE A 116 -12.05 1.80 21.38
C ILE A 116 -12.78 1.72 20.04
N CYS A 117 -12.09 1.31 18.98
CA CYS A 117 -12.63 1.25 17.62
C CYS A 117 -13.80 0.27 17.44
N TYR A 118 -13.69 -0.94 18.01
CA TYR A 118 -14.78 -1.93 18.06
C TYR A 118 -15.66 -1.79 19.31
N GLY A 119 -15.40 -0.78 20.14
CA GLY A 119 -16.18 -0.46 21.33
C GLY A 119 -17.39 0.42 21.00
N ASN A 120 -18.31 0.55 21.95
CA ASN A 120 -19.52 1.38 21.78
C ASN A 120 -19.25 2.90 21.75
N LEU A 121 -18.00 3.31 21.98
CA LEU A 121 -17.58 4.72 22.06
C LEU A 121 -17.30 5.31 20.67
N ASN A 122 -16.79 4.51 19.74
CA ASN A 122 -16.53 4.96 18.37
C ASN A 122 -17.83 4.98 17.56
N GLN A 123 -18.28 6.18 17.20
CA GLN A 123 -19.40 6.40 16.27
C GLN A 123 -18.97 7.36 15.13
N CYS A 124 -17.67 7.48 14.91
CA CYS A 124 -17.11 8.55 14.08
C CYS A 124 -17.04 8.17 12.59
N PRO A 125 -17.48 9.04 11.67
CA PRO A 125 -17.33 8.83 10.24
C PRO A 125 -15.85 9.02 9.87
N ILE A 126 -15.15 7.92 9.59
CA ILE A 126 -13.69 7.86 9.34
C ILE A 126 -13.23 8.85 8.25
N HIS A 127 -14.07 9.15 7.26
CA HIS A 127 -13.73 10.06 6.17
C HIS A 127 -13.99 11.56 6.45
N ASP A 128 -14.91 11.88 7.36
CA ASP A 128 -15.38 13.26 7.59
C ASP A 128 -14.96 13.81 8.96
N ALA A 129 -14.93 12.96 9.99
CA ALA A 129 -14.61 13.33 11.36
C ALA A 129 -13.88 12.20 12.11
N PRO A 130 -12.64 11.84 11.73
CA PRO A 130 -11.93 10.70 12.28
C PRO A 130 -11.43 10.88 13.72
N PHE A 131 -11.49 12.08 14.31
CA PHE A 131 -10.93 12.33 15.64
C PHE A 131 -11.98 12.15 16.74
N LEU A 132 -11.92 11.01 17.44
CA LEU A 132 -12.79 10.65 18.55
C LEU A 132 -12.27 11.24 19.86
N CYS A 133 -13.15 11.87 20.63
CA CYS A 133 -12.85 12.27 22.00
C CYS A 133 -13.11 11.11 22.99
N MET A 134 -12.12 10.78 23.81
CA MET A 134 -12.17 9.69 24.79
C MET A 134 -12.46 10.16 26.22
N GLU A 135 -12.04 11.37 26.59
CA GLU A 135 -12.29 11.97 27.91
C GLU A 135 -12.55 13.48 27.78
N GLY A 136 -13.39 14.05 28.63
CA GLY A 136 -13.75 15.47 28.61
C GLY A 136 -15.26 15.70 28.61
N THR A 137 -15.70 16.93 28.31
CA THR A 137 -17.12 17.29 28.16
C THR A 137 -17.72 16.79 26.84
N SER A 138 -16.87 16.57 25.84
CA SER A 138 -17.24 16.06 24.50
C SER A 138 -16.90 14.58 24.27
N ILE A 139 -16.78 13.78 25.34
CA ILE A 139 -16.56 12.31 25.25
C ILE A 139 -17.56 11.63 24.29
N GLY A 140 -17.04 10.78 23.40
CA GLY A 140 -17.81 10.14 22.31
C GLY A 140 -18.08 11.05 21.11
N GLY A 141 -17.71 12.33 21.18
CA GLY A 141 -17.80 13.30 20.09
C GLY A 141 -16.70 13.10 19.04
N CYS A 142 -17.02 13.48 17.81
CA CYS A 142 -16.16 13.31 16.64
C CYS A 142 -15.80 14.67 16.03
N SER A 143 -14.56 14.84 15.61
CA SER A 143 -14.05 16.07 14.99
C SER A 143 -13.34 15.78 13.66
N SER A 144 -13.41 16.73 12.73
CA SER A 144 -12.69 16.72 11.44
C SER A 144 -11.23 17.17 11.56
N VAL A 145 -10.86 17.75 12.70
CA VAL A 145 -9.49 18.15 13.06
C VAL A 145 -9.10 17.56 14.41
N PRO A 146 -7.79 17.39 14.71
CA PRO A 146 -7.35 16.94 16.04
C PRO A 146 -7.95 17.80 17.16
N TRP A 147 -8.29 17.18 18.28
CA TRP A 147 -8.74 17.90 19.46
C TRP A 147 -7.54 18.59 20.13
N ASP A 148 -7.69 19.88 20.47
CA ASP A 148 -6.73 20.55 21.35
C ASP A 148 -6.91 20.06 22.78
N VAL A 149 -6.16 19.02 23.14
CA VAL A 149 -6.11 18.46 24.50
C VAL A 149 -5.15 19.23 25.44
N THR A 150 -4.48 20.27 24.94
CA THR A 150 -3.46 21.04 25.68
C THR A 150 -4.05 22.27 26.37
N SER A 151 -5.15 22.81 25.82
CA SER A 151 -5.86 23.95 26.41
C SER A 151 -6.50 23.61 27.76
N VAL A 152 -6.24 24.44 28.77
CA VAL A 152 -6.85 24.30 30.10
C VAL A 152 -8.35 24.59 30.00
N GLY A 153 -9.18 23.56 30.17
CA GLY A 153 -10.63 23.64 29.97
C GLY A 153 -11.07 23.30 28.54
N ALA A 154 -10.23 22.62 27.76
CA ALA A 154 -10.62 22.02 26.50
C ALA A 154 -11.84 21.09 26.65
N ASP A 155 -12.69 21.08 25.62
CA ASP A 155 -13.87 20.20 25.57
C ASP A 155 -13.51 18.71 25.51
N CYS A 156 -12.27 18.41 25.11
CA CYS A 156 -11.69 17.08 25.12
C CYS A 156 -10.34 17.09 25.84
N ALA A 157 -10.17 16.22 26.83
CA ALA A 157 -8.96 16.05 27.62
C ALA A 157 -8.05 14.91 27.09
N SER A 158 -8.62 13.95 26.37
CA SER A 158 -7.85 12.93 25.63
C SER A 158 -8.64 12.46 24.40
N CYS A 159 -7.94 12.25 23.28
CA CYS A 159 -8.54 11.92 21.99
C CYS A 159 -7.73 10.84 21.26
N CYS A 160 -8.35 10.22 20.25
CA CYS A 160 -7.65 9.33 19.32
C CYS A 160 -8.18 9.49 17.89
N GLN A 161 -7.39 9.09 16.90
CA GLN A 161 -7.76 9.08 15.49
C GLN A 161 -8.21 7.67 15.06
N VAL A 162 -9.43 7.57 14.56
CA VAL A 162 -9.99 6.36 13.94
C VAL A 162 -9.43 6.24 12.51
N THR A 163 -8.90 5.07 12.16
CA THR A 163 -8.34 4.75 10.85
C THR A 163 -9.19 3.72 10.10
N ILE A 164 -8.84 3.34 8.87
CA ILE A 164 -9.57 2.33 8.08
C ILE A 164 -9.39 0.90 8.65
N ASP A 165 -8.34 0.66 9.45
CA ASP A 165 -8.11 -0.58 10.19
C ASP A 165 -8.92 -0.67 11.50
N CYS A 166 -9.83 0.28 11.70
CA CYS A 166 -10.95 0.24 12.63
C CYS A 166 -12.24 -0.09 11.84
#